data_AF-A0A7X7TVH2-F1
#
_entry.id   AF-A0A7X7TVH2-F1
#
_cell.length_a   1.000
_cell.length_b   1.000
_cell.length_c   1.000
_cell.angle_alpha   90.00
_cell.angle_beta   90.00
_cell.angle_gamma   90.00
#
_symmetry.space_group_name_H-M   'P 1'
#
loop_
_entity.id
_entity.type
_entity.pdbx_description
1 polymer ?
#
loop_
_entity_poly.entity_id
_entity_poly.type
_entity_poly.pdbx_seq_one_letter_code
_entity_poly.pdbx_strand_id
1 'polypeptide(L)'
;MKTAKLKVIIAATLITATSSFSIAGVSKVIYGDDNRRDYYSMPEDIKAIADSVVSLWDKTNVSFDPSSNSYILSTQKFGERLNLCDDEPFKDQTIGAFCSGSLVSEDTIITAGHCITNESKCASTYFVFGYAVNDKNNPDTAVTNIPASNVYKCSKILKRNIGPEPTPDNPSGTGLGPDYAIIKLDRRVEGKKPLRMNLNQNLSKGDPVFVIGYPVGLPVKFADGSTIRDPLPVGYFVANLDTYGGNSGSPVFNSNTKLIEGILVRGDNDFIQTPVGCSVSNVVDSDGGRGEDVTKISVLASYFNSIQSNSVRSISVNVEMPEVSRSAANFSFDR
;
A
#
# COMPACT_ATOMS: atom_id res chain seq x y z
N MET A 1 71.89 -41.77 12.21
CA MET A 1 71.03 -41.96 11.02
C MET A 1 69.56 -41.98 11.48
N LYS A 2 68.72 -41.22 10.78
CA LYS A 2 67.23 -41.26 10.75
C LYS A 2 66.47 -40.63 11.93
N THR A 3 66.27 -39.33 11.74
CA THR A 3 65.09 -38.49 12.03
C THR A 3 63.76 -39.19 12.33
N ALA A 4 63.08 -38.76 13.40
CA ALA A 4 61.62 -38.85 13.51
C ALA A 4 61.05 -37.42 13.64
N LYS A 5 60.43 -36.94 12.57
CA LYS A 5 59.72 -35.65 12.54
C LYS A 5 58.31 -35.86 13.10
N LEU A 6 58.00 -35.18 14.21
CA LEU A 6 56.66 -35.09 14.76
C LEU A 6 55.80 -34.22 13.82
N LYS A 7 54.84 -34.83 13.11
CA LYS A 7 53.86 -34.10 12.30
C LYS A 7 52.76 -33.58 13.22
N VAL A 8 52.78 -32.29 13.52
CA VAL A 8 51.64 -31.57 14.11
C VAL A 8 50.62 -31.36 13.00
N ILE A 9 49.45 -32.00 13.11
CA ILE A 9 48.30 -31.75 12.23
C ILE A 9 47.54 -30.59 12.86
N ILE A 10 47.71 -29.39 12.30
CA ILE A 10 46.87 -28.24 12.61
C ILE A 10 45.60 -28.39 11.75
N ALA A 11 44.50 -28.79 12.37
CA ALA A 11 43.18 -28.70 11.76
C ALA A 11 42.80 -27.22 11.66
N ALA A 12 42.94 -26.64 10.47
CA ALA A 12 42.46 -25.29 10.19
C ALA A 12 40.93 -25.36 10.03
N THR A 13 40.20 -25.04 11.09
CA THR A 13 38.75 -24.85 11.04
C THR A 13 38.47 -23.55 10.31
N LEU A 14 38.18 -23.65 9.00
CA LEU A 14 37.76 -22.51 8.20
C LEU A 14 36.30 -22.19 8.55
N ILE A 15 36.10 -21.32 9.54
CA ILE A 15 34.79 -20.75 9.84
C ILE A 15 34.48 -19.71 8.76
N THR A 16 33.82 -20.15 7.68
CA THR A 16 33.20 -19.24 6.73
C THR A 16 32.01 -18.59 7.41
N ALA A 17 32.21 -17.37 7.93
CA ALA A 17 31.11 -16.51 8.36
C ALA A 17 30.32 -16.09 7.12
N THR A 18 29.29 -16.85 6.77
CA THR A 18 28.28 -16.41 5.82
C THR A 18 27.40 -15.38 6.51
N SER A 19 27.73 -14.11 6.31
CA SER A 19 26.87 -13.00 6.67
C SER A 19 25.57 -13.09 5.86
N SER A 20 24.58 -13.76 6.43
CA SER A 20 23.22 -13.79 5.90
C SER A 20 22.62 -12.42 6.15
N PHE A 21 22.53 -11.60 5.11
CA PHE A 21 21.71 -10.40 5.15
C PHE A 21 20.24 -10.84 5.21
N SER A 22 19.66 -10.85 6.41
CA SER A 22 18.21 -10.94 6.57
C SER A 22 17.60 -9.61 6.14
N ILE A 23 16.97 -9.59 4.97
CA ILE A 23 16.00 -8.54 4.63
C ILE A 23 14.78 -8.83 5.50
N ALA A 24 14.64 -8.10 6.61
CA ALA A 24 13.48 -8.19 7.48
C ALA A 24 12.27 -7.51 6.82
N GLY A 25 11.25 -8.32 6.51
CA GLY A 25 9.86 -7.94 6.25
C GLY A 25 9.55 -7.35 4.87
N VAL A 26 8.92 -8.14 3.99
CA VAL A 26 7.50 -8.04 3.56
C VAL A 26 7.12 -9.40 2.94
N SER A 27 5.93 -9.94 3.20
CA SER A 27 5.46 -11.26 2.72
C SER A 27 4.00 -11.17 2.28
N LYS A 28 3.59 -11.59 1.05
CA LYS A 28 2.18 -11.96 0.67
C LYS A 28 2.06 -13.10 -0.39
N VAL A 29 0.89 -13.74 -0.58
CA VAL A 29 0.69 -15.02 -1.34
C VAL A 29 -0.39 -14.94 -2.46
N ILE A 30 -0.47 -15.96 -3.34
CA ILE A 30 -1.66 -16.23 -4.18
C ILE A 30 -2.57 -17.28 -3.53
N TYR A 31 -3.86 -16.97 -3.39
CA TYR A 31 -4.84 -17.80 -2.69
C TYR A 31 -5.88 -18.38 -3.66
N GLY A 32 -5.68 -19.63 -4.06
CA GLY A 32 -6.47 -20.27 -5.12
C GLY A 32 -5.94 -19.89 -6.50
N ASP A 33 -6.82 -19.45 -7.40
CA ASP A 33 -6.45 -19.05 -8.76
C ASP A 33 -5.94 -17.60 -8.78
N ASP A 34 -4.81 -17.36 -9.44
CA ASP A 34 -4.28 -16.01 -9.65
C ASP A 34 -5.22 -15.20 -10.56
N ASN A 35 -5.93 -14.24 -9.96
CA ASN A 35 -6.90 -13.42 -10.68
C ASN A 35 -6.43 -11.99 -10.95
N ARG A 36 -5.12 -11.71 -10.75
CA ARG A 36 -4.56 -10.40 -10.98
C ARG A 36 -4.66 -10.00 -12.44
N ARG A 37 -5.04 -8.74 -12.66
CA ARG A 37 -5.28 -8.16 -13.99
C ARG A 37 -4.65 -6.80 -14.13
N ASP A 38 -4.13 -6.52 -15.33
CA ASP A 38 -3.60 -5.21 -15.72
C ASP A 38 -4.71 -4.18 -15.93
N TYR A 39 -4.34 -2.89 -15.80
CA TYR A 39 -5.24 -1.75 -15.97
C TYR A 39 -6.07 -1.81 -17.25
N TYR A 40 -5.47 -2.13 -18.40
CA TYR A 40 -6.22 -2.21 -19.67
C TYR A 40 -7.41 -3.18 -19.64
N SER A 41 -7.32 -4.22 -18.81
CA SER A 41 -8.32 -5.29 -18.68
C SER A 41 -9.32 -5.07 -17.54
N MET A 42 -9.15 -4.02 -16.74
CA MET A 42 -10.07 -3.69 -15.65
C MET A 42 -11.42 -3.19 -16.19
N PRO A 43 -12.54 -3.49 -15.51
CA PRO A 43 -13.82 -2.81 -15.74
C PRO A 43 -13.68 -1.29 -15.59
N GLU A 44 -14.50 -0.52 -16.30
CA GLU A 44 -14.36 0.94 -16.36
C GLU A 44 -14.61 1.64 -15.00
N ASP A 45 -15.54 1.13 -14.21
CA ASP A 45 -15.77 1.59 -12.84
C ASP A 45 -14.57 1.31 -11.93
N ILE A 46 -13.88 0.19 -12.15
CA ILE A 46 -12.65 -0.17 -11.44
C ILE A 46 -11.46 0.67 -11.89
N LYS A 47 -11.34 1.01 -13.19
CA LYS A 47 -10.31 1.95 -13.68
C LYS A 47 -10.43 3.32 -13.00
N ALA A 48 -11.66 3.84 -12.89
CA ALA A 48 -11.92 5.10 -12.21
C ALA A 48 -11.52 5.08 -10.72
N ILE A 49 -11.59 3.92 -10.06
CA ILE A 49 -11.07 3.72 -8.70
C ILE A 49 -9.55 3.62 -8.71
N ALA A 50 -8.98 2.84 -9.63
CA ALA A 50 -7.54 2.61 -9.76
C ALA A 50 -6.75 3.90 -10.04
N ASP A 51 -7.34 4.87 -10.73
CA ASP A 51 -6.74 6.18 -10.99
C ASP A 51 -6.37 6.96 -9.72
N SER A 52 -7.01 6.64 -8.59
CA SER A 52 -6.75 7.23 -7.28
C SER A 52 -5.93 6.32 -6.34
N VAL A 53 -5.42 5.21 -6.85
CA VAL A 53 -4.47 4.32 -6.17
C VAL A 53 -3.06 4.66 -6.64
N VAL A 54 -2.16 4.92 -5.68
CA VAL A 54 -0.87 5.54 -5.93
C VAL A 54 0.29 4.59 -5.62
N SER A 55 1.32 4.62 -6.46
CA SER A 55 2.56 3.88 -6.22
C SER A 55 3.56 4.75 -5.45
N LEU A 56 4.30 4.14 -4.54
CA LEU A 56 5.32 4.81 -3.72
C LEU A 56 6.71 4.43 -4.24
N TRP A 57 7.52 5.45 -4.50
CA TRP A 57 8.84 5.32 -5.12
C TRP A 57 9.91 5.99 -4.28
N ASP A 58 11.08 5.36 -4.19
CA ASP A 58 12.25 6.03 -3.64
C ASP A 58 12.71 7.12 -4.61
N LYS A 59 13.09 8.28 -4.07
CA LYS A 59 13.56 9.44 -4.84
C LYS A 59 14.67 9.09 -5.83
N THR A 60 15.51 8.10 -5.51
CA THR A 60 16.60 7.62 -6.38
C THR A 60 16.11 6.95 -7.66
N ASN A 61 14.85 6.51 -7.70
CA ASN A 61 14.24 5.85 -8.85
C ASN A 61 13.32 6.77 -9.66
N VAL A 62 13.30 8.06 -9.36
CA VAL A 62 12.43 9.05 -9.99
C VAL A 62 13.27 10.25 -10.45
N SER A 63 13.51 10.34 -11.77
CA SER A 63 14.32 11.41 -12.36
C SER A 63 13.43 12.41 -13.11
N PHE A 64 13.62 13.71 -12.88
CA PHE A 64 12.87 14.75 -13.60
C PHE A 64 13.53 15.05 -14.95
N ASP A 65 12.76 14.99 -16.03
CA ASP A 65 13.14 15.45 -17.36
C ASP A 65 12.49 16.83 -17.65
N PRO A 66 13.28 17.92 -17.66
CA PRO A 66 12.75 19.26 -17.91
C PRO A 66 12.29 19.47 -19.36
N SER A 67 12.74 18.65 -20.31
CA SER A 67 12.40 18.82 -21.74
C SER A 67 10.96 18.40 -22.06
N SER A 68 10.48 17.36 -21.38
CA SER A 68 9.13 16.80 -21.50
C SER A 68 8.21 17.18 -20.34
N ASN A 69 8.73 17.91 -19.34
CA ASN A 69 8.02 18.23 -18.09
C ASN A 69 7.42 16.98 -17.43
N SER A 70 8.25 15.95 -17.30
CA SER A 70 7.83 14.64 -16.82
C SER A 70 8.91 14.01 -15.94
N TYR A 71 8.54 12.92 -15.27
CA TYR A 71 9.45 12.09 -14.51
C TYR A 71 9.63 10.74 -15.17
N ILE A 72 10.87 10.27 -15.23
CA ILE A 72 11.24 8.95 -15.73
C ILE A 72 11.45 8.04 -14.52
N LEU A 73 10.72 6.93 -14.50
CA LEU A 73 10.82 5.89 -13.49
C LEU A 73 11.93 4.90 -13.85
N SER A 74 12.87 4.69 -12.93
CA SER A 74 13.91 3.66 -13.06
C SER A 74 13.35 2.32 -12.58
N THR A 75 13.26 1.36 -13.51
CA THR A 75 12.62 0.05 -13.28
C THR A 75 13.53 -1.09 -13.72
N GLN A 76 13.21 -2.31 -13.27
CA GLN A 76 13.91 -3.54 -13.64
C GLN A 76 12.90 -4.61 -14.03
N LYS A 77 13.27 -5.55 -14.89
CA LYS A 77 12.38 -6.64 -15.30
C LYS A 77 12.07 -7.56 -14.12
N PHE A 78 10.79 -7.87 -13.88
CA PHE A 78 10.33 -8.65 -12.73
C PHE A 78 11.01 -10.02 -12.67
N GLY A 79 10.96 -10.74 -13.80
CA GLY A 79 11.53 -12.08 -13.95
C GLY A 79 13.02 -12.12 -13.67
N GLU A 80 13.78 -11.12 -14.12
CA GLU A 80 15.22 -11.03 -13.88
C GLU A 80 15.52 -10.72 -12.41
N ARG A 81 14.78 -9.77 -11.83
CA ARG A 81 15.02 -9.31 -10.45
C ARG A 81 14.77 -10.40 -9.40
N LEU A 82 13.80 -11.29 -9.63
CA LEU A 82 13.49 -12.41 -8.73
C LEU A 82 13.92 -13.78 -9.24
N ASN A 83 14.59 -13.86 -10.40
CA ASN A 83 14.96 -15.12 -11.05
C ASN A 83 13.74 -16.06 -11.20
N LEU A 84 12.66 -15.55 -11.79
CA LEU A 84 11.39 -16.28 -11.93
C LEU A 84 11.48 -17.38 -12.99
N CYS A 85 10.69 -18.43 -12.80
CA CYS A 85 10.51 -19.45 -13.82
C CYS A 85 9.77 -18.91 -15.05
N ASP A 86 9.91 -19.61 -16.18
CA ASP A 86 9.53 -19.03 -17.47
C ASP A 86 8.03 -18.76 -17.64
N ASP A 87 7.19 -19.49 -16.92
CA ASP A 87 5.73 -19.41 -17.01
C ASP A 87 5.11 -18.48 -15.95
N GLU A 88 5.92 -17.80 -15.13
CA GLU A 88 5.40 -16.92 -14.07
C GLU A 88 4.67 -15.71 -14.64
N PRO A 89 3.44 -15.41 -14.17
CA PRO A 89 2.68 -14.26 -14.61
C PRO A 89 3.45 -12.95 -14.45
N PHE A 90 3.31 -12.06 -15.45
CA PHE A 90 3.92 -10.73 -15.47
C PHE A 90 5.45 -10.70 -15.42
N LYS A 91 6.16 -11.83 -15.56
CA LYS A 91 7.64 -11.88 -15.49
C LYS A 91 8.32 -10.87 -16.42
N ASP A 92 7.69 -10.55 -17.55
CA ASP A 92 8.25 -9.68 -18.56
C ASP A 92 7.97 -8.18 -18.32
N GLN A 93 7.05 -7.87 -17.40
CA GLN A 93 6.78 -6.51 -16.95
C GLN A 93 7.90 -5.99 -16.05
N THR A 94 7.95 -4.66 -15.89
CA THR A 94 8.94 -4.01 -15.04
C THR A 94 8.41 -3.76 -13.62
N ILE A 95 9.32 -3.71 -12.65
CA ILE A 95 9.04 -3.38 -11.25
C ILE A 95 9.89 -2.20 -10.79
N GLY A 96 9.37 -1.43 -9.82
CA GLY A 96 10.15 -0.36 -9.20
C GLY A 96 9.49 0.37 -8.01
N ALA A 97 8.16 0.29 -7.85
CA ALA A 97 7.51 0.82 -6.66
C ALA A 97 7.83 -0.06 -5.43
N PHE A 98 8.02 0.54 -4.26
CA PHE A 98 8.28 -0.23 -3.03
C PHE A 98 7.02 -0.46 -2.18
N CYS A 99 5.99 0.35 -2.37
CA CYS A 99 4.71 0.28 -1.68
C CYS A 99 3.57 0.88 -2.53
N SER A 100 2.36 0.78 -2.00
CA SER A 100 1.12 1.30 -2.55
C SER A 100 0.45 2.30 -1.59
N GLY A 101 -0.56 3.02 -2.05
CA GLY A 101 -1.35 3.94 -1.23
C GLY A 101 -2.65 4.32 -1.91
N SER A 102 -3.50 5.09 -1.23
CA SER A 102 -4.76 5.60 -1.79
C SER A 102 -5.01 7.06 -1.45
N LEU A 103 -5.47 7.83 -2.44
CA LEU A 103 -5.91 9.21 -2.27
C LEU A 103 -7.28 9.23 -1.59
N VAL A 104 -7.40 9.85 -0.42
CA VAL A 104 -8.64 9.89 0.38
C VAL A 104 -9.15 11.30 0.68
N SER A 105 -8.39 12.32 0.28
CA SER A 105 -8.80 13.73 0.20
C SER A 105 -8.04 14.41 -0.94
N GLU A 106 -8.22 15.70 -1.17
CA GLU A 106 -7.57 16.44 -2.27
C GLU A 106 -6.04 16.35 -2.25
N ASP A 107 -5.42 16.11 -1.10
CA ASP A 107 -3.95 16.06 -0.95
C ASP A 107 -3.51 15.09 0.16
N THR A 108 -4.36 14.12 0.48
CA THR A 108 -4.10 13.18 1.58
C THR A 108 -4.09 11.76 1.07
N ILE A 109 -2.97 11.06 1.30
CA ILE A 109 -2.80 9.64 1.01
C ILE A 109 -2.90 8.85 2.32
N ILE A 110 -3.51 7.66 2.27
CA ILE A 110 -3.29 6.61 3.28
C ILE A 110 -2.44 5.50 2.69
N THR A 111 -1.56 4.92 3.52
CA THR A 111 -0.68 3.80 3.18
C THR A 111 -0.36 3.00 4.45
N ALA A 112 0.45 1.95 4.36
CA ALA A 112 0.95 1.22 5.53
C ALA A 112 2.00 2.05 6.28
N GLY A 113 2.02 1.97 7.60
CA GLY A 113 2.97 2.71 8.42
C GLY A 113 4.41 2.25 8.21
N HIS A 114 4.65 0.96 7.95
CA HIS A 114 5.98 0.46 7.62
C HIS A 114 6.52 0.96 6.26
N CYS A 115 5.66 1.42 5.35
CA CYS A 115 6.10 2.01 4.08
C CYS A 115 6.77 3.38 4.28
N ILE A 116 6.30 4.17 5.26
CA ILE A 116 6.79 5.52 5.56
C ILE A 116 7.15 5.61 7.04
N THR A 117 8.33 5.08 7.41
CA THR A 117 8.68 4.84 8.82
C THR A 117 9.01 6.10 9.63
N ASN A 118 9.39 7.20 8.98
CA ASN A 118 9.76 8.46 9.62
C ASN A 118 9.79 9.61 8.59
N GLU A 119 10.03 10.84 9.07
CA GLU A 119 10.09 12.04 8.21
C GLU A 119 11.19 11.98 7.16
N SER A 120 12.30 11.26 7.41
CA SER A 120 13.35 11.07 6.39
C SER A 120 12.83 10.21 5.24
N LYS A 121 12.18 9.07 5.53
CA LYS A 121 11.54 8.22 4.50
C LYS A 121 10.42 8.97 3.78
N CYS A 122 9.65 9.80 4.49
CA CYS A 122 8.66 10.70 3.88
C CYS A 122 9.35 11.63 2.87
N ALA A 123 10.36 12.40 3.28
CA ALA A 123 11.09 13.33 2.41
C ALA A 123 11.76 12.65 1.19
N SER A 124 12.10 11.36 1.30
CA SER A 124 12.68 10.58 0.22
C SER A 124 11.66 9.80 -0.62
N THR A 125 10.35 9.93 -0.37
CA THR A 125 9.30 9.20 -1.10
C THR A 125 8.55 10.09 -2.08
N TYR A 126 8.36 9.55 -3.28
CA TYR A 126 7.52 10.11 -4.33
C TYR A 126 6.25 9.27 -4.46
N PHE A 127 5.11 9.96 -4.64
CA PHE A 127 3.79 9.38 -4.87
C PHE A 127 3.45 9.55 -6.34
N VAL A 128 3.37 8.44 -7.07
CA VAL A 128 3.28 8.41 -8.53
C VAL A 128 1.97 7.75 -8.94
N PHE A 129 1.13 8.51 -9.64
CA PHE A 129 -0.09 7.98 -10.25
C PHE A 129 0.15 7.63 -11.71
N GLY A 130 -0.55 6.60 -12.20
CA GLY A 130 -0.54 6.21 -13.62
C GLY A 130 0.59 5.26 -14.03
N TYR A 131 1.28 4.64 -13.08
CA TYR A 131 2.20 3.53 -13.36
C TYR A 131 1.40 2.26 -13.69
N ALA A 132 1.10 2.05 -14.97
CA ALA A 132 0.16 1.05 -15.44
C ALA A 132 0.56 0.45 -16.80
N VAL A 133 0.04 -0.73 -17.11
CA VAL A 133 0.03 -1.31 -18.46
C VAL A 133 -1.32 -0.98 -19.09
N ASN A 134 -1.32 -0.11 -20.10
CA ASN A 134 -2.54 0.48 -20.68
C ASN A 134 -2.97 -0.14 -22.00
N ASP A 135 -2.13 -0.94 -22.64
CA ASP A 135 -2.37 -1.49 -23.97
C ASP A 135 -2.32 -3.02 -23.95
N LYS A 136 -3.44 -3.64 -24.32
CA LYS A 136 -3.56 -5.11 -24.44
C LYS A 136 -2.58 -5.69 -25.45
N ASN A 137 -2.17 -4.91 -26.46
CA ASN A 137 -1.24 -5.36 -27.49
C ASN A 137 0.23 -5.26 -27.04
N ASN A 138 0.49 -4.59 -25.92
CA ASN A 138 1.82 -4.42 -25.33
C ASN A 138 1.75 -4.74 -23.81
N PRO A 139 1.37 -5.97 -23.43
CA PRO A 139 1.06 -6.32 -22.04
C PRO A 139 2.28 -6.27 -21.11
N ASP A 140 3.50 -6.24 -21.66
CA ASP A 140 4.74 -6.18 -20.89
C ASP A 140 5.26 -4.74 -20.69
N THR A 141 4.62 -3.75 -21.35
CA THR A 141 5.09 -2.37 -21.36
C THR A 141 4.28 -1.48 -20.42
N ALA A 142 4.91 -1.10 -19.31
CA ALA A 142 4.37 -0.13 -18.37
C ALA A 142 4.65 1.32 -18.80
N VAL A 143 3.78 2.25 -18.43
CA VAL A 143 4.07 3.68 -18.53
C VAL A 143 5.14 4.05 -17.51
N THR A 144 6.35 4.36 -17.96
CA THR A 144 7.47 4.78 -17.09
C THR A 144 7.86 6.25 -17.26
N ASN A 145 7.32 6.93 -18.26
CA ASN A 145 7.41 8.38 -18.42
C ASN A 145 6.09 9.01 -17.91
N ILE A 146 6.14 9.60 -16.71
CA ILE A 146 4.96 10.08 -15.99
C ILE A 146 4.92 11.62 -16.03
N PRO A 147 3.82 12.25 -16.48
CA PRO A 147 3.69 13.70 -16.43
C PRO A 147 3.97 14.25 -15.02
N ALA A 148 4.65 15.40 -14.90
CA ALA A 148 4.97 15.99 -13.60
C ALA A 148 3.71 16.28 -12.74
N SER A 149 2.56 16.50 -13.38
CA SER A 149 1.27 16.64 -12.72
C SER A 149 0.81 15.38 -11.98
N ASN A 150 1.31 14.20 -12.31
CA ASN A 150 0.97 12.93 -11.65
C ASN A 150 2.01 12.47 -10.60
N VAL A 151 3.02 13.29 -10.31
CA VAL A 151 4.12 12.96 -9.40
C VAL A 151 4.19 13.94 -8.23
N TYR A 152 3.94 13.45 -7.04
CA TYR A 152 3.83 14.24 -5.81
C TYR A 152 4.91 13.87 -4.81
N LYS A 153 5.23 14.80 -3.90
CA LYS A 153 6.19 14.57 -2.83
C LYS A 153 5.47 14.48 -1.49
N CYS A 154 6.08 13.77 -0.55
CA CYS A 154 5.63 13.82 0.83
C CYS A 154 5.89 15.23 1.42
N SER A 155 4.85 15.87 1.94
CA SER A 155 4.98 17.12 2.70
C SER A 155 5.25 16.84 4.17
N LYS A 156 4.46 15.95 4.78
CA LYS A 156 4.61 15.52 6.17
C LYS A 156 3.79 14.26 6.48
N ILE A 157 4.16 13.57 7.55
CA ILE A 157 3.33 12.51 8.15
C ILE A 157 2.30 13.17 9.07
N LEU A 158 1.02 13.00 8.78
CA LEU A 158 -0.08 13.56 9.60
C LEU A 158 -0.38 12.70 10.82
N LYS A 159 -0.34 11.37 10.65
CA LYS A 159 -0.49 10.37 11.69
C LYS A 159 0.13 9.07 11.21
N ARG A 160 0.70 8.29 12.12
CA ARG A 160 1.27 6.98 11.79
C ARG A 160 1.19 6.03 12.98
N ASN A 161 0.98 4.76 12.68
CA ASN A 161 1.18 3.65 13.59
C ASN A 161 1.89 2.53 12.83
N ILE A 162 2.95 1.95 13.40
CA ILE A 162 3.57 0.74 12.86
C ILE A 162 3.21 -0.40 13.79
N GLY A 163 2.39 -1.32 13.32
CA GLY A 163 2.13 -2.56 14.06
C GLY A 163 3.28 -3.55 13.86
N PRO A 164 3.59 -4.41 14.84
CA PRO A 164 4.59 -5.47 14.72
C PRO A 164 4.30 -6.45 13.57
N GLU A 165 5.31 -7.23 13.20
CA GLU A 165 5.22 -8.33 12.23
C GLU A 165 5.09 -9.69 12.94
N PRO A 166 4.56 -10.74 12.26
CA PRO A 166 4.69 -12.12 12.72
C PRO A 166 6.15 -12.47 12.98
N THR A 167 6.38 -13.29 14.01
CA THR A 167 7.73 -13.74 14.40
C THR A 167 7.75 -15.27 14.49
N PRO A 168 8.93 -15.92 14.55
CA PRO A 168 8.99 -17.36 14.80
C PRO A 168 8.24 -17.81 16.07
N ASP A 169 8.18 -16.95 17.09
CA ASP A 169 7.48 -17.21 18.35
C ASP A 169 5.98 -16.83 18.31
N ASN A 170 5.54 -16.06 17.28
CA ASN A 170 4.14 -15.74 16.99
C ASN A 170 3.88 -15.83 15.49
N PRO A 171 3.97 -17.04 14.89
CA PRO A 171 3.93 -17.22 13.44
C PRO A 171 2.54 -16.93 12.85
N SER A 172 1.48 -17.07 13.66
CA SER A 172 0.11 -16.71 13.29
C SER A 172 -0.13 -15.19 13.31
N GLY A 173 0.76 -14.39 13.89
CA GLY A 173 0.59 -12.95 13.98
C GLY A 173 -0.60 -12.56 14.86
N THR A 174 -0.81 -13.23 16.00
CA THR A 174 -1.88 -12.84 16.93
C THR A 174 -1.57 -11.49 17.59
N GLY A 175 -2.55 -10.59 17.61
CA GLY A 175 -2.44 -9.31 18.34
C GLY A 175 -1.55 -8.24 17.69
N LEU A 176 -1.26 -8.33 16.39
CA LEU A 176 -0.35 -7.38 15.72
C LEU A 176 -0.89 -5.95 15.62
N GLY A 177 -2.20 -5.76 15.76
CA GLY A 177 -2.80 -4.43 15.71
C GLY A 177 -2.70 -3.75 14.34
N PRO A 178 -3.08 -2.46 14.28
CA PRO A 178 -3.12 -1.72 13.03
C PRO A 178 -1.73 -1.28 12.58
N ASP A 179 -1.53 -1.14 11.29
CA ASP A 179 -0.36 -0.51 10.68
C ASP A 179 -0.82 0.44 9.56
N TYR A 180 -0.53 1.74 9.71
CA TYR A 180 -0.99 2.77 8.80
C TYR A 180 -0.15 4.04 8.88
N ALA A 181 -0.17 4.81 7.80
CA ALA A 181 0.23 6.20 7.78
C ALA A 181 -0.80 7.03 7.01
N ILE A 182 -1.05 8.24 7.51
CA ILE A 182 -1.81 9.30 6.83
C ILE A 182 -0.80 10.36 6.42
N ILE A 183 -0.69 10.62 5.13
CA ILE A 183 0.36 11.44 4.54
C ILE A 183 -0.26 12.65 3.87
N LYS A 184 0.34 13.82 4.12
CA LYS A 184 0.05 15.05 3.39
C LYS A 184 0.96 15.13 2.17
N LEU A 185 0.38 15.34 1.00
CA LEU A 185 1.12 15.66 -0.22
C LEU A 185 1.55 17.13 -0.27
N ASP A 186 2.56 17.43 -1.07
CA ASP A 186 3.09 18.79 -1.28
C ASP A 186 2.11 19.73 -1.99
N ARG A 187 1.09 19.18 -2.66
CA ARG A 187 0.02 19.94 -3.33
C ARG A 187 -1.22 19.08 -3.55
N ARG A 188 -2.31 19.73 -3.96
CA ARG A 188 -3.57 19.07 -4.34
C ARG A 188 -3.39 18.21 -5.59
N VAL A 189 -4.09 17.08 -5.61
CA VAL A 189 -4.18 16.16 -6.73
C VAL A 189 -5.32 16.60 -7.62
N GLU A 190 -5.00 16.90 -8.88
CA GLU A 190 -5.99 17.35 -9.87
C GLU A 190 -6.44 16.17 -10.76
N GLY A 191 -7.69 16.21 -11.21
CA GLY A 191 -8.23 15.22 -12.15
C GLY A 191 -8.45 13.82 -11.57
N LYS A 192 -8.32 13.62 -10.26
CA LYS A 192 -8.55 12.34 -9.57
C LYS A 192 -9.56 12.51 -8.44
N LYS A 193 -10.43 11.52 -8.26
CA LYS A 193 -11.48 11.54 -7.24
C LYS A 193 -10.99 10.86 -5.97
N PRO A 194 -10.95 11.55 -4.80
CA PRO A 194 -10.64 10.90 -3.54
C PRO A 194 -11.53 9.67 -3.28
N LEU A 195 -10.91 8.58 -2.85
CA LEU A 195 -11.55 7.32 -2.55
C LEU A 195 -12.27 7.40 -1.21
N ARG A 196 -13.47 6.82 -1.16
CA ARG A 196 -14.33 6.83 0.02
C ARG A 196 -13.96 5.68 0.95
N MET A 197 -14.01 5.95 2.25
CA MET A 197 -13.71 4.99 3.31
C MET A 197 -14.99 4.61 4.06
N ASN A 198 -15.12 3.34 4.43
CA ASN A 198 -16.16 2.90 5.35
C ASN A 198 -15.70 3.10 6.80
N LEU A 199 -15.80 4.31 7.36
CA LEU A 199 -15.30 4.57 8.72
C LEU A 199 -16.13 3.92 9.84
N ASN A 200 -17.35 3.47 9.54
CA ASN A 200 -18.28 2.83 10.48
C ASN A 200 -18.46 1.35 10.12
N GLN A 201 -17.36 0.61 10.09
CA GLN A 201 -17.33 -0.76 9.58
C GLN A 201 -18.15 -1.73 10.42
N ASN A 202 -18.78 -2.68 9.72
CA ASN A 202 -19.37 -3.88 10.30
C ASN A 202 -19.01 -5.07 9.41
N LEU A 203 -17.74 -5.50 9.49
CA LEU A 203 -17.20 -6.56 8.64
C LEU A 203 -17.66 -7.93 9.13
N SER A 204 -18.02 -8.79 8.17
CA SER A 204 -18.39 -10.18 8.41
C SER A 204 -17.44 -11.12 7.67
N LYS A 205 -17.25 -12.33 8.23
CA LYS A 205 -16.58 -13.41 7.51
C LYS A 205 -17.37 -13.70 6.23
N GLY A 206 -16.67 -13.83 5.11
CA GLY A 206 -17.25 -14.05 3.78
C GLY A 206 -17.64 -12.76 3.04
N ASP A 207 -17.50 -11.58 3.65
CA ASP A 207 -17.73 -10.33 2.92
C ASP A 207 -16.79 -10.26 1.70
N PRO A 208 -17.32 -10.00 0.49
CA PRO A 208 -16.51 -10.00 -0.71
C PRO A 208 -15.66 -8.73 -0.76
N VAL A 209 -14.38 -8.90 -1.05
CA VAL A 209 -13.39 -7.82 -1.13
C VAL A 209 -12.54 -7.93 -2.38
N PHE A 210 -11.94 -6.82 -2.78
CA PHE A 210 -10.93 -6.77 -3.83
C PHE A 210 -9.82 -5.79 -3.46
N VAL A 211 -8.67 -5.92 -4.09
CA VAL A 211 -7.51 -5.05 -3.88
C VAL A 211 -7.04 -4.46 -5.20
N ILE A 212 -6.59 -3.21 -5.14
CA ILE A 212 -5.89 -2.55 -6.23
C ILE A 212 -4.56 -2.06 -5.66
N GLY A 213 -3.45 -2.44 -6.29
CA GLY A 213 -2.13 -2.22 -5.71
C GLY A 213 -0.99 -2.46 -6.69
N TYR A 214 0.23 -2.37 -6.17
CA TYR A 214 1.48 -2.51 -6.91
C TYR A 214 2.28 -3.71 -6.36
N PRO A 215 1.83 -4.97 -6.59
CA PRO A 215 2.52 -6.19 -6.12
C PRO A 215 3.96 -6.20 -6.59
N VAL A 216 4.92 -6.45 -5.70
CA VAL A 216 6.38 -6.43 -5.92
C VAL A 216 6.91 -5.19 -6.66
N GLY A 217 6.12 -4.12 -6.71
CA GLY A 217 6.43 -2.94 -7.49
C GLY A 217 6.04 -3.01 -8.97
N LEU A 218 5.25 -4.00 -9.39
CA LEU A 218 4.64 -4.10 -10.72
C LEU A 218 3.72 -2.89 -10.99
N PRO A 219 3.40 -2.61 -12.27
CA PRO A 219 2.36 -1.65 -12.63
C PRO A 219 1.04 -2.05 -12.00
N VAL A 220 0.13 -1.10 -11.79
CA VAL A 220 -1.11 -1.33 -11.01
C VAL A 220 -1.83 -2.62 -11.44
N LYS A 221 -2.15 -3.45 -10.45
CA LYS A 221 -2.92 -4.67 -10.61
C LYS A 221 -4.23 -4.56 -9.84
N PHE A 222 -5.24 -5.19 -10.39
CA PHE A 222 -6.54 -5.41 -9.75
C PHE A 222 -6.72 -6.91 -9.53
N ALA A 223 -7.04 -7.29 -8.31
CA ALA A 223 -7.38 -8.66 -7.93
C ALA A 223 -8.71 -8.67 -7.17
N ASP A 224 -9.68 -9.42 -7.67
CA ASP A 224 -11.00 -9.62 -7.05
C ASP A 224 -11.17 -11.07 -6.56
N GLY A 225 -12.40 -11.59 -6.46
CA GLY A 225 -12.66 -12.98 -6.04
C GLY A 225 -12.38 -13.29 -4.55
N SER A 226 -11.74 -12.39 -3.81
CA SER A 226 -11.40 -12.58 -2.40
C SER A 226 -12.57 -12.31 -1.44
N THR A 227 -12.46 -12.85 -0.23
CA THR A 227 -13.37 -12.63 0.89
C THR A 227 -12.61 -12.40 2.19
N ILE A 228 -13.29 -11.80 3.17
CA ILE A 228 -12.78 -11.71 4.54
C ILE A 228 -12.83 -13.10 5.19
N ARG A 229 -11.68 -13.61 5.63
CA ARG A 229 -11.54 -14.90 6.34
C ARG A 229 -11.82 -14.76 7.84
N ASP A 230 -11.29 -13.71 8.46
CA ASP A 230 -11.48 -13.44 9.89
C ASP A 230 -11.57 -11.94 10.18
N PRO A 231 -12.76 -11.42 10.55
CA PRO A 231 -12.93 -10.02 10.91
C PRO A 231 -12.61 -9.73 12.39
N LEU A 232 -12.32 -10.72 13.23
CA LEU A 232 -12.25 -10.57 14.68
C LEU A 232 -11.01 -9.87 15.24
N PRO A 233 -9.81 -9.92 14.61
CA PRO A 233 -8.63 -9.30 15.19
C PRO A 233 -8.79 -7.81 15.48
N VAL A 234 -8.13 -7.32 16.54
CA VAL A 234 -8.22 -5.91 16.91
C VAL A 234 -7.33 -5.08 15.99
N GLY A 235 -7.90 -4.11 15.29
CA GLY A 235 -7.19 -3.18 14.41
C GLY A 235 -6.95 -3.67 12.99
N TYR A 236 -7.13 -4.95 12.70
CA TYR A 236 -7.01 -5.53 11.37
C TYR A 236 -8.04 -6.65 11.15
N PHE A 237 -8.21 -7.09 9.91
CA PHE A 237 -8.92 -8.31 9.54
C PHE A 237 -8.05 -9.15 8.61
N VAL A 238 -8.37 -10.43 8.46
CA VAL A 238 -7.66 -11.36 7.58
C VAL A 238 -8.50 -11.62 6.34
N ALA A 239 -7.88 -11.61 5.15
CA ALA A 239 -8.50 -11.95 3.86
C ALA A 239 -7.60 -12.87 3.02
N ASN A 240 -8.11 -13.40 1.91
CA ASN A 240 -7.40 -14.24 0.95
C ASN A 240 -7.09 -13.45 -0.35
N LEU A 241 -6.34 -12.36 -0.21
CA LEU A 241 -6.07 -11.44 -1.31
C LEU A 241 -4.83 -11.88 -2.12
N ASP A 242 -4.97 -12.00 -3.45
CA ASP A 242 -3.85 -12.30 -4.35
C ASP A 242 -2.88 -11.13 -4.43
N THR A 243 -1.85 -11.19 -3.60
CA THR A 243 -0.99 -10.05 -3.34
C THR A 243 0.44 -10.52 -3.11
N TYR A 244 1.41 -9.65 -3.39
CA TYR A 244 2.79 -9.79 -2.92
C TYR A 244 3.22 -8.64 -2.00
N GLY A 245 4.39 -8.78 -1.38
CA GLY A 245 5.17 -7.66 -0.87
C GLY A 245 5.22 -6.52 -1.89
N GLY A 246 5.21 -5.27 -1.47
CA GLY A 246 4.98 -4.11 -2.37
C GLY A 246 3.50 -3.71 -2.53
N ASN A 247 2.54 -4.63 -2.38
CA ASN A 247 1.14 -4.20 -2.20
C ASN A 247 0.89 -3.52 -0.85
N SER A 248 1.87 -3.49 0.06
CA SER A 248 1.70 -2.83 1.34
C SER A 248 1.24 -1.38 1.16
N GLY A 249 0.17 -1.01 1.87
CA GLY A 249 -0.51 0.27 1.73
C GLY A 249 -1.64 0.30 0.71
N SER A 250 -1.86 -0.77 -0.06
CA SER A 250 -2.97 -0.86 -1.01
C SER A 250 -4.32 -0.76 -0.30
N PRO A 251 -5.28 -0.01 -0.86
CA PRO A 251 -6.65 -0.07 -0.40
C PRO A 251 -7.28 -1.44 -0.71
N VAL A 252 -7.93 -2.01 0.30
CA VAL A 252 -8.81 -3.17 0.15
C VAL A 252 -10.24 -2.66 0.21
N PHE A 253 -11.03 -2.95 -0.82
CA PHE A 253 -12.37 -2.46 -1.01
C PHE A 253 -13.40 -3.56 -0.77
N ASN A 254 -14.57 -3.19 -0.26
CA ASN A 254 -15.74 -4.04 -0.33
C ASN A 254 -16.24 -4.12 -1.79
N SER A 255 -16.43 -5.33 -2.30
CA SER A 255 -16.82 -5.56 -3.70
C SER A 255 -18.19 -5.01 -4.06
N ASN A 256 -19.10 -4.91 -3.09
CA ASN A 256 -20.46 -4.42 -3.29
C ASN A 256 -20.54 -2.89 -3.18
N THR A 257 -19.92 -2.30 -2.16
CA THR A 257 -20.06 -0.85 -1.87
C THR A 257 -18.98 0.01 -2.52
N LYS A 258 -17.86 -0.61 -2.96
CA LYS A 258 -16.64 0.06 -3.44
C LYS A 258 -16.03 1.04 -2.43
N LEU A 259 -16.37 0.91 -1.15
CA LEU A 259 -15.72 1.65 -0.07
C LEU A 259 -14.45 0.92 0.36
N ILE A 260 -13.42 1.67 0.72
CA ILE A 260 -12.23 1.11 1.37
C ILE A 260 -12.64 0.55 2.73
N GLU A 261 -12.37 -0.73 2.95
CA GLU A 261 -12.51 -1.41 4.24
C GLU A 261 -11.18 -1.52 4.98
N GLY A 262 -10.05 -1.38 4.28
CA GLY A 262 -8.78 -1.32 4.98
C GLY A 262 -7.56 -1.08 4.12
N ILE A 263 -6.41 -1.11 4.80
CA ILE A 263 -5.08 -0.93 4.22
C ILE A 263 -4.35 -2.25 4.36
N LEU A 264 -3.96 -2.85 3.24
CA LEU A 264 -3.23 -4.11 3.25
C LEU A 264 -1.82 -3.91 3.81
N VAL A 265 -1.41 -4.70 4.81
CA VAL A 265 -0.16 -4.47 5.55
C VAL A 265 0.76 -5.67 5.61
N ARG A 266 0.23 -6.90 5.68
CA ARG A 266 1.05 -8.11 5.87
C ARG A 266 0.39 -9.30 5.19
N GLY A 267 1.16 -10.36 5.03
CA GLY A 267 0.71 -11.60 4.42
C GLY A 267 1.63 -12.77 4.73
N ASP A 268 1.72 -13.71 3.80
CA ASP A 268 2.49 -14.95 3.87
C ASP A 268 3.62 -15.01 2.82
N ASN A 269 4.45 -16.05 2.74
CA ASN A 269 5.66 -16.06 1.89
C ASN A 269 5.37 -15.92 0.37
N ASP A 270 5.94 -14.94 -0.34
CA ASP A 270 5.60 -14.64 -1.76
C ASP A 270 6.02 -15.69 -2.78
N PHE A 271 7.23 -16.21 -2.65
CA PHE A 271 7.84 -17.07 -3.66
C PHE A 271 8.50 -18.29 -3.03
N ILE A 272 8.49 -19.40 -3.76
CA ILE A 272 9.20 -20.62 -3.40
C ILE A 272 10.29 -20.88 -4.44
N GLN A 273 11.48 -21.26 -3.98
CA GLN A 273 12.55 -21.74 -4.86
C GLN A 273 12.23 -23.15 -5.37
N THR A 274 12.31 -23.33 -6.68
CA THR A 274 12.14 -24.65 -7.31
C THR A 274 13.45 -25.44 -7.31
N PRO A 275 13.40 -26.79 -7.38
CA PRO A 275 14.60 -27.61 -7.53
C PRO A 275 15.44 -27.31 -8.79
N VAL A 276 14.83 -26.69 -9.82
CA VAL A 276 15.51 -26.31 -11.06
C VAL A 276 16.21 -24.94 -10.96
N GLY A 277 16.11 -24.24 -9.83
CA GLY A 277 16.88 -23.04 -9.53
C GLY A 277 16.23 -21.72 -9.95
N CYS A 278 14.91 -21.70 -10.22
CA CYS A 278 14.12 -20.49 -10.41
C CYS A 278 13.02 -20.36 -9.35
N SER A 279 12.48 -19.16 -9.16
CA SER A 279 11.40 -18.86 -8.22
C SER A 279 10.04 -19.00 -8.89
N VAL A 280 9.07 -19.55 -8.16
CA VAL A 280 7.65 -19.53 -8.53
C VAL A 280 6.84 -18.84 -7.44
N SER A 281 5.68 -18.32 -7.82
CA SER A 281 4.67 -17.83 -6.89
C SER A 281 4.33 -18.92 -5.86
N ASN A 282 4.27 -18.54 -4.59
CA ASN A 282 3.70 -19.41 -3.58
C ASN A 282 2.18 -19.39 -3.69
N VAL A 283 1.61 -20.51 -4.12
CA VAL A 283 0.17 -20.69 -4.29
C VAL A 283 -0.33 -21.64 -3.21
N VAL A 284 -1.34 -21.20 -2.47
CA VAL A 284 -2.01 -22.00 -1.43
C VAL A 284 -3.50 -22.05 -1.69
N ASP A 285 -4.20 -22.99 -1.05
CA ASP A 285 -5.66 -23.01 -1.09
C ASP A 285 -6.25 -21.69 -0.58
N SER A 286 -7.48 -21.36 -1.02
CA SER A 286 -8.12 -20.08 -0.66
C SER A 286 -8.21 -19.81 0.85
N ASP A 287 -8.40 -20.88 1.63
CA ASP A 287 -8.40 -20.87 3.10
C ASP A 287 -7.09 -21.38 3.73
N GLY A 288 -6.06 -21.63 2.91
CA GLY A 288 -4.72 -22.03 3.31
C GLY A 288 -3.87 -20.86 3.79
N GLY A 289 -2.66 -21.17 4.28
CA GLY A 289 -1.71 -20.18 4.77
C GLY A 289 -2.25 -19.28 5.90
N ARG A 290 -1.50 -18.23 6.20
CA ARG A 290 -1.86 -17.24 7.24
C ARG A 290 -2.98 -16.30 6.80
N GLY A 291 -3.11 -16.05 5.51
CA GLY A 291 -3.93 -14.98 4.98
C GLY A 291 -3.23 -13.62 5.01
N GLU A 292 -3.93 -12.63 4.50
CA GLU A 292 -3.48 -11.26 4.35
C GLU A 292 -4.08 -10.38 5.43
N ASP A 293 -3.23 -9.74 6.25
CA ASP A 293 -3.69 -8.79 7.24
C ASP A 293 -3.95 -7.43 6.61
N VAL A 294 -5.14 -6.93 6.87
CA VAL A 294 -5.61 -5.65 6.39
C VAL A 294 -6.00 -4.78 7.58
N THR A 295 -5.27 -3.70 7.82
CA THR A 295 -5.61 -2.70 8.84
C THR A 295 -7.02 -2.18 8.58
N LYS A 296 -7.92 -2.36 9.55
CA LYS A 296 -9.31 -1.90 9.49
C LYS A 296 -9.35 -0.39 9.30
N ILE A 297 -10.06 0.11 8.29
CA ILE A 297 -10.08 1.56 8.01
C ILE A 297 -10.71 2.37 9.15
N SER A 298 -11.58 1.75 9.96
CA SER A 298 -12.21 2.35 11.14
C SER A 298 -11.21 2.86 12.18
N VAL A 299 -9.96 2.36 12.21
CA VAL A 299 -8.92 2.90 13.11
C VAL A 299 -8.55 4.34 12.79
N LEU A 300 -8.86 4.81 11.58
CA LEU A 300 -8.64 6.19 11.15
C LEU A 300 -9.82 7.12 11.46
N ALA A 301 -10.96 6.59 11.89
CA ALA A 301 -12.19 7.37 12.10
C ALA A 301 -11.99 8.55 13.05
N SER A 302 -11.27 8.34 14.16
CA SER A 302 -10.94 9.41 15.11
C SER A 302 -10.24 10.60 14.45
N TYR A 303 -9.32 10.34 13.52
CA TYR A 303 -8.58 11.38 12.83
C TYR A 303 -9.49 12.14 11.85
N PHE A 304 -10.18 11.43 10.96
CA PHE A 304 -11.00 12.08 9.92
C PHE A 304 -12.25 12.77 10.47
N ASN A 305 -12.90 12.21 11.50
CA ASN A 305 -14.05 12.84 12.15
C ASN A 305 -13.65 14.14 12.88
N SER A 306 -12.44 14.22 13.43
CA SER A 306 -11.95 15.44 14.08
C SER A 306 -11.76 16.60 13.09
N ILE A 307 -11.31 16.29 11.86
CA ILE A 307 -11.12 17.29 10.81
C ILE A 307 -12.45 17.80 10.28
N GLN A 308 -13.42 16.91 10.05
CA GLN A 308 -14.76 17.31 9.61
C GLN A 308 -15.44 18.21 10.65
N SER A 309 -15.37 17.86 11.94
CA SER A 309 -15.92 18.68 13.03
C SER A 309 -15.26 20.06 13.10
N ASN A 310 -13.94 20.13 12.94
CA ASN A 310 -13.22 21.41 12.93
C ASN A 310 -13.57 22.28 11.72
N SER A 311 -13.76 21.67 10.54
CA SER A 311 -14.21 22.38 9.33
C SER A 311 -15.60 22.98 9.50
N VAL A 312 -16.53 22.22 10.10
CA VAL A 312 -17.88 22.70 10.39
C VAL A 312 -17.82 23.85 11.40
N ARG A 313 -17.05 23.71 12.49
CA ARG A 313 -16.86 24.79 13.48
C ARG A 313 -16.26 26.05 12.87
N SER A 314 -15.29 25.95 11.96
CA SER A 314 -14.72 27.13 11.29
C SER A 314 -15.70 27.82 10.35
N ILE A 315 -16.66 27.09 9.77
CA ILE A 315 -17.72 27.67 8.94
C ILE A 315 -18.77 28.37 9.84
N SER A 316 -19.08 27.81 11.01
CA SER A 316 -20.06 28.37 11.94
C SER A 316 -19.63 29.66 12.65
N VAL A 317 -18.36 30.08 12.55
CA VAL A 317 -17.82 31.26 13.25
C VAL A 317 -17.89 32.56 12.41
N ASN A 318 -18.30 32.50 11.14
CA ASN A 318 -18.37 33.68 10.25
C ASN A 318 -19.80 34.20 9.99
N VAL A 319 -20.69 34.15 10.99
CA VAL A 319 -21.96 34.89 10.93
C VAL A 319 -21.89 36.05 11.92
N GLU A 320 -21.27 37.16 11.51
CA GLU A 320 -21.53 38.46 12.16
C GLU A 320 -23.00 38.80 11.90
N MET A 321 -23.83 38.66 12.94
CA MET A 321 -25.17 39.21 12.92
C MET A 321 -25.05 40.74 12.96
N PRO A 322 -25.64 41.49 12.02
CA PRO A 322 -25.64 42.95 12.09
C PRO A 322 -26.36 43.39 13.37
N GLU A 323 -25.75 44.33 14.09
CA GLU A 323 -26.36 44.97 15.26
C GLU A 323 -27.71 45.58 14.88
N VAL A 324 -28.79 44.97 15.38
CA VAL A 324 -30.11 45.60 15.36
C VAL A 324 -30.08 46.74 16.37
N SER A 325 -29.94 47.97 15.89
CA SER A 325 -30.08 49.15 16.72
C SER A 325 -31.50 49.20 17.30
N ARG A 326 -31.59 48.99 18.62
CA ARG A 326 -32.85 49.19 19.35
C ARG A 326 -33.06 50.69 19.55
N SER A 327 -33.85 51.28 18.65
CA SER A 327 -34.52 52.55 18.93
C SER A 327 -35.48 52.34 20.11
N ALA A 328 -35.20 53.02 21.22
CA ALA A 328 -36.08 53.04 22.39
C ALA A 328 -37.32 53.90 22.07
N ALA A 329 -38.45 53.24 21.81
CA ALA A 329 -39.76 53.89 21.85
C ALA A 329 -40.25 53.92 23.30
N ASN A 330 -40.25 55.11 23.91
CA ASN A 330 -40.93 55.37 25.17
C ASN A 330 -42.45 55.27 24.96
N PHE A 331 -43.08 54.23 25.48
CA PHE A 331 -44.52 54.22 25.71
C PHE A 331 -44.78 54.60 27.18
N SER A 332 -45.25 55.83 27.35
CA SER A 332 -45.93 56.27 28.56
C SER A 332 -47.37 55.76 28.50
N PHE A 333 -47.77 54.97 29.49
CA PHE A 333 -49.18 54.71 29.77
C PHE A 333 -49.63 55.66 30.88
N ASP A 334 -50.59 56.51 30.55
CA ASP A 334 -51.31 57.36 31.49
C ASP A 334 -52.73 56.78 31.63
N ARG A 335 -53.06 56.40 32.87
CA ARG A 335 -54.35 55.91 33.43
C ARG A 335 -54.85 54.51 33.09
#